data_AF-A0A9E8SDT9-F1
#
_entry.id   AF-A0A9E8SDT9-F1
#
_cell.length_a   1.000
_cell.length_b   1.000
_cell.length_c   1.000
_cell.angle_alpha   90.00
_cell.angle_beta   90.00
_cell.angle_gamma   90.00
#
_symmetry.space_group_name_H-M   'P 1'
#
loop_
_entity.id
_entity.type
_entity.pdbx_description
1 polymer ?
#
loop_
_entity_poly.entity_id
_entity_poly.type
_entity_poly.pdbx_seq_one_letter_code
_entity_poly.pdbx_strand_id
1 'polypeptide(L)'
;MRSFSIYTILLLCLAILVVDAAAYYWLGSITALVSATLQQVINILFWIFSIGLMAAIIVLKIRLDDIDPKRKQILINSLYGLTVSSFIPKLLFIIVISILYSVNYVISEESSLFIVPLVGLFSGFLPFFVILYGVVRTVYLFEVYHIKIKFKNLPKAFHGLRIVHISDSHLGSFNARYHIFDKAITKINQLKPRLHIFHRRFSK
;
A
#
# COMPACT_ATOMS: atom_id res chain seq x y z
N MET A 1 16.50 -13.50 1.19
CA MET A 1 16.01 -12.09 1.11
C MET A 1 17.22 -11.17 1.07
N ARG A 2 17.34 -10.26 0.08
CA ARG A 2 18.47 -9.32 0.04
C ARG A 2 18.41 -8.43 1.28
N SER A 3 19.47 -8.42 2.08
CA SER A 3 19.59 -7.48 3.20
C SER A 3 19.81 -6.09 2.61
N PHE A 4 18.88 -5.17 2.83
CA PHE A 4 19.09 -3.77 2.47
C PHE A 4 20.16 -3.18 3.38
N SER A 5 21.09 -2.45 2.78
CA SER A 5 22.11 -1.72 3.53
C SER A 5 21.46 -0.65 4.39
N ILE A 6 22.08 -0.33 5.54
CA ILE A 6 21.64 0.77 6.40
C ILE A 6 21.59 2.10 5.63
N TYR A 7 22.53 2.31 4.70
CA TYR A 7 22.56 3.48 3.82
C TYR A 7 21.30 3.62 2.97
N THR A 8 20.77 2.51 2.45
CA THR A 8 19.53 2.52 1.65
C THR A 8 18.33 2.95 2.48
N ILE A 9 18.29 2.54 3.76
CA ILE A 9 17.19 2.88 4.67
C ILE A 9 17.29 4.35 5.10
N LEU A 10 18.51 4.85 5.35
CA LEU A 10 18.72 6.27 5.62
C LEU A 10 18.33 7.13 4.42
N LEU A 11 18.68 6.72 3.20
CA LEU A 11 18.26 7.40 1.96
C LEU A 11 16.73 7.43 1.84
N LEU A 12 16.05 6.33 2.15
CA LEU A 12 14.59 6.26 2.14
C LEU A 12 13.97 7.18 3.19
N CYS A 13 14.51 7.20 4.41
CA CYS A 13 14.08 8.14 5.46
C CYS A 13 14.28 9.60 5.05
N LEU A 14 15.40 9.92 4.38
CA LEU A 14 15.66 11.26 3.85
C LEU A 14 14.63 11.64 2.77
N ALA A 15 14.34 10.73 1.84
CA ALA A 15 13.34 10.95 0.81
C ALA A 15 11.93 11.18 1.40
N ILE A 16 11.55 10.40 2.42
CA ILE A 16 10.29 10.61 3.16
C ILE A 16 10.28 12.00 3.81
N LEU A 17 11.38 12.39 4.48
CA LEU A 17 11.46 13.69 5.15
C LEU A 17 11.36 14.87 4.17
N VAL A 18 11.96 14.78 2.98
CA VAL A 18 11.83 15.81 1.94
C VAL A 18 10.38 15.96 1.49
N VAL A 19 9.70 14.84 1.24
CA VAL A 19 8.28 14.84 0.84
C VAL A 19 7.40 15.36 1.97
N ASP A 20 7.67 14.98 3.21
CA ASP A 20 6.93 15.43 4.38
C ASP A 20 7.10 16.93 4.62
N ALA A 21 8.31 17.47 4.44
CA ALA A 21 8.57 18.91 4.53
C ALA A 21 7.82 19.70 3.45
N ALA A 22 7.84 19.21 2.20
CA ALA A 22 7.09 19.83 1.10
C ALA A 22 5.57 19.74 1.31
N ALA A 23 5.06 18.60 1.77
CA ALA A 23 3.65 18.44 2.11
C ALA A 23 3.25 19.37 3.28
N TYR A 24 4.10 19.51 4.29
CA TYR A 24 3.87 20.38 5.43
C TYR A 24 3.80 21.86 5.03
N TYR A 25 4.68 22.30 4.13
CA TYR A 25 4.65 23.66 3.57
C TYR A 25 3.26 23.96 2.96
N TRP A 26 2.76 23.07 2.11
CA TRP A 26 1.46 23.23 1.47
C TRP A 26 0.27 23.04 2.41
N LEU A 27 0.42 22.21 3.45
CA LEU A 27 -0.58 22.04 4.51
C LEU A 27 -0.83 23.36 5.27
N GLY A 28 0.16 24.24 5.35
CA GLY A 28 0.01 25.59 5.90
C GLY A 28 -1.10 26.39 5.21
N SER A 29 -1.22 26.28 3.89
CA SER A 29 -2.27 26.97 3.10
C SER A 29 -3.69 26.49 3.45
N ILE A 30 -3.83 25.22 3.81
CA ILE A 30 -5.12 24.62 4.18
C ILE A 30 -5.45 24.94 5.64
N THR A 31 -4.48 24.77 6.53
CA THR A 31 -4.68 24.95 7.97
C THR A 31 -4.90 26.41 8.37
N ALA A 32 -4.46 27.37 7.55
CA ALA A 32 -4.79 28.78 7.72
C ALA A 32 -6.31 29.09 7.62
N LEU A 33 -7.09 28.22 6.98
CA LEU A 33 -8.54 28.35 6.85
C LEU A 33 -9.30 27.84 8.09
N VAL A 34 -8.59 27.35 9.10
CA VAL A 34 -9.13 26.64 10.25
C VAL A 34 -8.74 27.35 11.55
N SER A 35 -9.49 27.13 12.65
CA SER A 35 -9.17 27.70 13.96
C SER A 35 -7.74 27.36 14.43
N ALA A 36 -7.10 28.28 15.15
CA ALA A 36 -5.73 28.14 15.65
C ALA A 36 -5.49 26.85 16.47
N THR A 37 -6.44 26.45 17.32
CA THR A 37 -6.36 25.21 18.11
C THR A 37 -6.30 23.99 17.20
N LEU A 38 -7.18 23.90 16.21
CA LEU A 38 -7.22 22.77 15.28
C LEU A 38 -5.99 22.75 14.36
N GLN A 39 -5.49 23.92 13.93
CA GLN A 39 -4.22 24.02 13.21
C GLN A 39 -3.05 23.45 14.02
N GLN A 40 -2.94 23.79 15.31
CA GLN A 40 -1.90 23.24 16.19
C GLN A 40 -2.02 21.72 16.31
N VAL A 41 -3.24 21.20 16.51
CA VAL A 41 -3.49 19.75 16.59
C VAL A 41 -3.08 19.05 15.30
N ILE A 42 -3.46 19.58 14.13
CA ILE A 42 -3.08 19.00 12.81
C ILE A 42 -1.57 18.98 12.65
N ASN A 43 -0.87 20.07 12.98
CA ASN A 43 0.58 20.17 12.85
C ASN A 43 1.31 19.17 13.76
N ILE A 44 0.86 19.05 15.02
CA ILE A 44 1.43 18.10 15.97
C ILE A 44 1.22 16.67 15.48
N LEU A 45 -0.01 16.31 15.07
CA LEU A 45 -0.32 14.98 14.55
C LEU A 45 0.49 14.63 13.30
N PHE A 46 0.68 15.59 12.39
CA PHE A 46 1.47 15.39 11.17
C PHE A 46 2.93 15.01 11.48
N TRP A 47 3.59 15.76 12.37
CA TRP A 47 4.99 15.50 12.71
C TRP A 47 5.16 14.27 13.59
N ILE A 48 4.26 14.02 14.54
CA ILE A 48 4.25 12.78 15.34
C ILE A 48 4.16 11.56 14.42
N PHE A 49 3.24 11.57 13.45
CA PHE A 49 3.08 10.47 12.52
C PHE A 49 4.33 10.27 11.64
N SER A 50 4.88 11.36 11.11
CA SER A 50 6.04 11.31 10.20
C SER A 50 7.31 10.83 10.91
N ILE A 51 7.62 11.40 12.08
CA ILE A 51 8.76 10.99 12.91
C ILE A 51 8.55 9.57 13.42
N GLY A 52 7.33 9.22 13.86
CA GLY A 52 6.98 7.89 14.33
C GLY A 52 7.17 6.82 13.25
N LEU A 53 6.77 7.10 12.00
CA LEU A 53 6.97 6.21 10.86
C LEU A 53 8.47 5.99 10.57
N MET A 54 9.26 7.07 10.50
CA MET A 54 10.70 6.99 10.28
C MET A 54 11.41 6.22 11.41
N ALA A 55 11.07 6.51 12.66
CA ALA A 55 11.59 5.80 13.82
C ALA A 55 11.24 4.31 13.77
N ALA A 56 10.00 3.95 13.42
CA ALA A 56 9.57 2.56 13.27
C ALA A 56 10.37 1.81 12.19
N ILE A 57 10.67 2.45 11.06
CA ILE A 57 11.49 1.86 9.98
C ILE A 57 12.92 1.59 10.48
N ILE A 58 13.53 2.55 11.18
CA ILE A 58 14.89 2.42 11.72
C ILE A 58 14.95 1.34 12.80
N VAL A 59 14.02 1.37 13.76
CA VAL A 59 13.92 0.37 14.83
C VAL A 59 13.72 -1.03 14.25
N LEU A 60 12.85 -1.18 13.25
CA LEU A 60 12.64 -2.47 12.59
C LEU A 60 13.93 -2.97 11.94
N LYS A 61 14.73 -2.10 11.32
CA LYS A 61 16.03 -2.47 10.74
C LYS A 61 17.03 -2.92 11.80
N ILE A 62 17.13 -2.21 12.92
CA ILE A 62 18.08 -2.54 14.00
C ILE A 62 17.71 -3.87 14.66
N ARG A 63 16.41 -4.11 14.90
CA ARG A 63 15.92 -5.32 15.57
C ARG A 63 15.67 -6.48 14.62
N LEU A 64 15.99 -6.31 13.34
CA LEU A 64 15.54 -7.20 12.27
C LEU A 64 16.13 -8.61 12.37
N ASP A 65 17.31 -8.74 12.95
CA ASP A 65 18.08 -9.99 12.99
C ASP A 65 17.66 -10.89 14.17
N ASP A 66 17.05 -10.31 15.22
CA ASP A 66 16.60 -11.02 16.42
C ASP A 66 15.13 -11.48 16.34
N ILE A 67 14.40 -11.08 15.30
CA ILE A 67 12.96 -11.37 15.15
C ILE A 67 12.75 -12.65 14.37
N ASP A 68 11.85 -13.52 14.88
CA ASP A 68 11.36 -14.71 14.17
C ASP A 68 10.98 -14.41 12.71
N PRO A 69 11.42 -15.22 11.73
CA PRO A 69 11.21 -14.96 10.30
C PRO A 69 9.76 -14.68 9.91
N LYS A 70 8.75 -15.31 10.55
CA LYS A 70 7.34 -15.08 10.23
C LYS A 70 6.87 -13.71 10.74
N ARG A 71 7.18 -13.38 12.00
CA ARG A 71 6.85 -12.08 12.60
C ARG A 71 7.54 -10.94 11.86
N LYS A 72 8.81 -11.15 11.49
CA LYS A 72 9.62 -10.25 10.67
C LYS A 72 8.93 -9.89 9.36
N GLN A 73 8.45 -10.87 8.60
CA GLN A 73 7.77 -10.63 7.33
C GLN A 73 6.46 -9.84 7.49
N ILE A 74 5.67 -10.14 8.53
CA ILE A 74 4.42 -9.42 8.81
C ILE A 74 4.71 -7.95 9.14
N LEU A 75 5.69 -7.69 10.01
CA LEU A 75 6.08 -6.34 10.39
C LEU A 75 6.63 -5.55 9.20
N ILE A 76 7.50 -6.17 8.40
CA ILE A 76 8.03 -5.58 7.16
C ILE A 76 6.89 -5.20 6.22
N ASN A 77 5.98 -6.12 5.91
CA ASN A 77 4.88 -5.87 4.98
C ASN A 77 3.93 -4.78 5.49
N SER A 78 3.65 -4.79 6.80
CA SER A 78 2.81 -3.77 7.43
C SER A 78 3.44 -2.38 7.35
N LEU A 79 4.74 -2.26 7.66
CA LEU A 79 5.43 -0.96 7.57
C LEU A 79 5.59 -0.49 6.12
N TYR A 80 5.86 -1.38 5.17
CA TYR A 80 5.88 -1.02 3.75
C TYR A 80 4.50 -0.51 3.29
N GLY A 81 3.43 -1.22 3.63
CA GLY A 81 2.06 -0.79 3.31
C GLY A 81 1.73 0.58 3.91
N LEU A 82 2.07 0.79 5.19
CA LEU A 82 1.88 2.08 5.86
C LEU A 82 2.73 3.20 5.23
N THR A 83 3.98 2.91 4.88
CA THR A 83 4.88 3.86 4.23
C THR A 83 4.35 4.29 2.87
N VAL A 84 3.93 3.33 2.04
CA VAL A 84 3.32 3.62 0.72
C VAL A 84 2.02 4.41 0.89
N SER A 85 1.17 4.02 1.84
CA SER A 85 -0.08 4.71 2.14
C SER A 85 0.16 6.14 2.63
N SER A 86 1.25 6.43 3.33
CA SER A 86 1.62 7.78 3.75
C SER A 86 2.24 8.59 2.61
N PHE A 87 3.15 7.97 1.86
CA PHE A 87 4.04 8.65 0.91
C PHE A 87 3.35 9.00 -0.42
N ILE A 88 2.63 8.04 -1.03
CA ILE A 88 2.01 8.24 -2.34
C ILE A 88 0.97 9.37 -2.33
N PRO A 89 0.04 9.43 -1.36
CA PRO A 89 -0.96 10.50 -1.35
C PRO A 89 -0.35 11.88 -1.07
N LYS A 90 0.73 11.96 -0.28
CA LYS A 90 1.46 13.22 -0.06
C LYS A 90 2.12 13.71 -1.35
N LEU A 91 2.70 12.81 -2.15
CA LEU A 91 3.23 13.18 -3.47
C LEU A 91 2.12 13.71 -4.40
N LEU A 92 0.99 13.01 -4.48
CA LEU A 92 -0.15 13.46 -5.28
C LEU A 92 -0.65 14.82 -4.81
N PHE A 93 -0.78 15.01 -3.49
CA PHE A 93 -1.13 16.27 -2.88
C PHE A 93 -0.21 17.41 -3.32
N ILE A 94 1.11 17.24 -3.16
CA ILE A 94 2.11 18.25 -3.53
C ILE A 94 2.02 18.60 -5.01
N ILE A 95 1.93 17.59 -5.89
CA ILE A 95 1.86 17.80 -7.34
C ILE A 95 0.59 18.59 -7.69
N VAL A 96 -0.57 18.15 -7.20
CA VAL A 96 -1.85 18.79 -7.52
C VAL A 96 -1.92 20.20 -6.98
N ILE A 97 -1.57 20.44 -5.71
CA ILE A 97 -1.65 21.77 -5.12
C ILE A 97 -0.66 22.75 -5.77
N SER A 98 0.54 22.29 -6.14
CA SER A 98 1.54 23.11 -6.85
C SER A 98 1.04 23.53 -8.23
N ILE A 99 0.42 22.60 -8.98
CA ILE A 99 -0.18 22.91 -10.29
C ILE A 99 -1.34 23.89 -10.12
N LEU A 100 -2.22 23.67 -9.16
CA LEU A 100 -3.38 24.54 -8.92
C LEU A 100 -2.97 25.96 -8.56
N TYR A 101 -1.97 26.13 -7.68
CA TYR A 101 -1.42 27.45 -7.36
C TYR A 101 -0.77 28.12 -8.58
N SER A 102 -0.02 27.36 -9.38
CA SER A 102 0.63 27.88 -10.60
C SER A 102 -0.40 28.35 -11.63
N VAL A 103 -1.46 27.57 -11.85
CA VAL A 103 -2.55 27.91 -12.77
C VAL A 103 -3.33 29.13 -12.27
N ASN A 104 -3.64 29.18 -10.97
CA ASN A 104 -4.36 30.31 -10.39
C ASN A 104 -3.54 31.61 -10.48
N TYR A 105 -2.23 31.55 -10.28
CA TYR A 105 -1.32 32.70 -10.45
C TYR A 105 -1.31 33.26 -11.89
N VAL A 106 -1.47 32.41 -12.91
CA VAL A 106 -1.46 32.83 -14.31
C VAL A 106 -2.82 33.35 -14.78
N ILE A 107 -3.93 32.76 -14.29
CA ILE A 107 -5.28 33.03 -14.82
C ILE A 107 -6.01 34.11 -14.03
N SER A 108 -5.79 34.20 -12.71
CA SER A 108 -6.61 35.01 -11.82
C SER A 108 -5.76 36.09 -11.16
N GLU A 109 -6.19 37.36 -11.26
CA GLU A 109 -5.60 38.46 -10.46
C GLU A 109 -5.93 38.30 -8.96
N GLU A 110 -7.04 37.63 -8.65
CA GLU A 110 -7.46 37.29 -7.29
C GLU A 110 -7.16 35.82 -6.99
N SER A 111 -6.33 35.59 -5.98
CA SER A 111 -6.03 34.22 -5.53
C SER A 111 -7.29 33.55 -5.00
N SER A 112 -7.68 32.39 -5.52
CA SER A 112 -8.83 31.66 -4.98
C SER A 112 -8.42 30.97 -3.67
N LEU A 113 -8.38 31.75 -2.58
CA LEU A 113 -7.84 31.35 -1.27
C LEU A 113 -8.52 30.13 -0.64
N PHE A 114 -9.75 29.81 -1.06
CA PHE A 114 -10.50 28.67 -0.53
C PHE A 114 -10.55 27.45 -1.46
N ILE A 115 -10.70 27.65 -2.77
CA ILE A 115 -10.94 26.55 -3.72
C ILE A 115 -9.66 25.72 -3.93
N VAL A 116 -8.52 26.38 -4.11
CA VAL A 116 -7.24 25.70 -4.39
C VAL A 116 -6.80 24.81 -3.22
N PRO A 117 -6.78 25.29 -1.96
CA PRO A 117 -6.43 24.43 -0.83
C PRO A 117 -7.43 23.28 -0.62
N LEU A 118 -8.72 23.50 -0.87
CA LEU A 118 -9.75 22.47 -0.72
C LEU A 118 -9.59 21.33 -1.73
N VAL A 119 -9.42 21.65 -3.01
CA VAL A 119 -9.18 20.65 -4.07
C VAL A 119 -7.85 19.93 -3.83
N GLY A 120 -6.82 20.68 -3.42
CA GLY A 120 -5.54 20.12 -2.97
C GLY A 120 -5.75 19.09 -1.87
N LEU A 121 -6.44 19.42 -0.79
CA LEU A 121 -6.70 18.51 0.33
C LEU A 121 -7.35 17.20 -0.13
N PHE A 122 -8.39 17.25 -0.95
CA PHE A 122 -9.07 16.05 -1.45
C PHE A 122 -8.16 15.15 -2.30
N SER A 123 -7.25 15.76 -3.07
CA SER A 123 -6.30 15.01 -3.91
C SER A 123 -5.32 14.14 -3.11
N GLY A 124 -4.97 14.53 -1.88
CA GLY A 124 -4.17 13.72 -0.96
C GLY A 124 -5.01 12.82 -0.07
N PHE A 125 -6.14 13.32 0.42
CA PHE A 125 -6.97 12.61 1.38
C PHE A 125 -7.63 11.37 0.76
N LEU A 126 -8.22 11.48 -0.43
CA LEU A 126 -8.92 10.35 -1.07
C LEU A 126 -7.99 9.16 -1.37
N PRO A 127 -6.82 9.34 -2.03
CA PRO A 127 -5.92 8.22 -2.29
C PRO A 127 -5.37 7.58 -1.02
N PHE A 128 -5.19 8.34 0.06
CA PHE A 128 -4.77 7.80 1.35
C PHE A 128 -5.73 6.73 1.86
N PHE A 129 -7.03 7.01 1.92
CA PHE A 129 -8.01 6.02 2.39
C PHE A 129 -8.18 4.85 1.43
N VAL A 130 -8.11 5.09 0.12
CA VAL A 130 -8.19 4.02 -0.89
C VAL A 130 -7.01 3.05 -0.75
N ILE A 131 -5.78 3.57 -0.61
CA ILE A 131 -4.58 2.75 -0.44
C ILE A 131 -4.61 2.05 0.91
N LEU A 132 -4.97 2.75 2.00
CA LEU A 132 -5.07 2.16 3.33
C LEU A 132 -6.09 1.02 3.37
N TYR A 133 -7.27 1.22 2.77
CA TYR A 133 -8.27 0.17 2.59
C TYR A 133 -7.72 -0.99 1.77
N GLY A 134 -7.03 -0.68 0.67
CA GLY A 134 -6.34 -1.66 -0.18
C GLY A 134 -5.39 -2.54 0.62
N VAL A 135 -4.44 -1.94 1.34
CA VAL A 135 -3.43 -2.64 2.17
C VAL A 135 -4.10 -3.55 3.21
N VAL A 136 -5.20 -3.11 3.83
CA VAL A 136 -5.88 -3.90 4.87
C VAL A 136 -6.76 -5.01 4.28
N ARG A 137 -7.41 -4.80 3.13
CA ARG A 137 -8.43 -5.71 2.58
C ARG A 137 -7.94 -6.60 1.44
N THR A 138 -7.12 -6.07 0.53
CA THR A 138 -6.75 -6.79 -0.72
C THR A 138 -5.76 -7.94 -0.49
N VAL A 139 -4.98 -7.89 0.60
CA VAL A 139 -4.09 -9.00 1.01
C VAL A 139 -4.85 -10.33 1.19
N TYR A 140 -6.18 -10.27 1.36
CA TYR A 140 -7.04 -11.45 1.55
C TYR A 140 -7.98 -11.74 0.37
N LEU A 141 -7.83 -11.06 -0.77
CA LEU A 141 -8.62 -11.34 -1.96
C LEU A 141 -7.96 -12.46 -2.78
N PHE A 142 -8.64 -13.60 -2.89
CA PHE A 142 -8.28 -14.64 -3.85
C PHE A 142 -8.93 -14.34 -5.19
N GLU A 143 -8.13 -14.20 -6.24
CA GLU A 143 -8.62 -14.03 -7.60
C GLU A 143 -8.52 -15.34 -8.38
N VAL A 144 -9.53 -15.63 -9.21
CA VAL A 144 -9.56 -16.84 -10.03
C VAL A 144 -9.49 -16.43 -11.49
N TYR A 145 -8.41 -16.83 -12.16
CA TYR A 145 -8.20 -16.58 -13.57
C TYR A 145 -8.61 -17.82 -14.38
N HIS A 146 -9.59 -17.65 -15.27
CA HIS A 146 -10.06 -18.73 -16.15
C HIS A 146 -9.30 -18.72 -17.48
N ILE A 147 -8.42 -19.71 -17.66
CA ILE A 147 -7.66 -19.87 -18.91
C ILE A 147 -8.22 -21.07 -19.68
N LYS A 148 -8.74 -20.82 -20.89
CA LYS A 148 -9.20 -21.88 -21.81
C LYS A 148 -8.08 -22.24 -22.77
N ILE A 149 -7.49 -23.42 -22.57
CA ILE A 149 -6.43 -23.94 -23.44
C ILE A 149 -7.06 -24.88 -24.47
N LYS A 150 -6.81 -24.64 -25.76
CA LYS A 150 -7.27 -25.47 -26.87
C LYS A 150 -6.07 -26.12 -27.56
N PHE A 151 -6.09 -27.43 -27.72
CA PHE A 151 -5.07 -28.18 -28.45
C PHE A 151 -5.72 -28.93 -29.62
N LYS A 152 -5.05 -28.94 -30.78
CA LYS A 152 -5.56 -29.64 -31.98
C LYS A 152 -5.63 -31.16 -31.78
N ASN A 153 -4.69 -31.74 -31.04
CA ASN A 153 -4.57 -33.19 -30.85
C ASN A 153 -4.93 -33.63 -29.42
N LEU A 154 -5.91 -32.96 -28.76
CA LEU A 154 -6.30 -33.34 -27.41
C LEU A 154 -7.07 -34.68 -27.41
N PRO A 155 -6.63 -35.71 -26.68
CA PRO A 155 -7.39 -36.95 -26.56
C PRO A 155 -8.78 -36.70 -25.99
N LYS A 156 -9.81 -37.40 -26.50
CA LYS A 156 -11.21 -37.21 -26.09
C LYS A 156 -11.42 -37.33 -24.57
N ALA A 157 -10.62 -38.17 -23.89
CA ALA A 157 -10.66 -38.36 -22.44
C ALA A 157 -10.38 -37.07 -21.63
N PHE A 158 -9.66 -36.10 -22.21
CA PHE A 158 -9.32 -34.83 -21.57
C PHE A 158 -10.24 -33.67 -21.98
N HIS A 159 -11.23 -33.92 -22.85
CA HIS A 159 -12.18 -32.89 -23.25
C HIS A 159 -13.02 -32.43 -22.05
N GLY A 160 -13.01 -31.13 -21.76
CA GLY A 160 -13.69 -30.56 -20.59
C GLY A 160 -12.96 -30.77 -19.25
N LEU A 161 -11.71 -31.25 -19.27
CA LEU A 161 -10.90 -31.33 -18.06
C LEU A 161 -10.72 -29.92 -17.47
N ARG A 162 -11.12 -29.75 -16.21
CA ARG A 162 -10.84 -28.56 -15.41
C ARG A 162 -9.72 -28.84 -14.43
N ILE A 163 -8.63 -28.09 -14.58
CA ILE A 163 -7.48 -28.12 -13.67
C ILE A 163 -7.49 -26.80 -12.90
N VAL A 164 -7.43 -26.88 -11.58
CA VAL A 164 -7.16 -25.71 -10.74
C VAL A 164 -5.69 -25.76 -10.34
N HIS A 165 -4.96 -24.73 -10.72
CA HIS A 165 -3.56 -24.55 -10.36
C HIS A 165 -3.45 -23.44 -9.31
N ILE A 166 -2.89 -23.79 -8.16
CA ILE A 166 -2.66 -22.86 -7.06
C ILE A 166 -1.18 -22.53 -7.06
N SER A 167 -0.86 -21.32 -7.52
CA SER A 167 0.50 -20.78 -7.57
C SER A 167 0.81 -19.99 -6.31
N ASP A 168 1.92 -20.34 -5.67
CA ASP A 168 2.56 -19.56 -4.60
C ASP A 168 1.64 -19.17 -3.44
N SER A 169 0.94 -20.17 -2.93
CA SER A 169 0.26 -20.05 -1.66
C SER A 169 1.35 -20.05 -0.57
N HIS A 170 1.90 -18.88 -0.23
CA HIS A 170 2.72 -18.64 0.97
C HIS A 170 1.86 -18.80 2.25
N LEU A 171 1.14 -19.93 2.34
CA LEU A 171 0.24 -20.33 3.43
C LEU A 171 0.97 -20.53 4.75
N GLY A 172 2.31 -20.55 4.74
CA GLY A 172 3.14 -20.68 5.94
C GLY A 172 2.96 -19.54 6.95
N SER A 173 2.45 -18.37 6.54
CA SER A 173 2.09 -17.27 7.45
C SER A 173 0.61 -17.28 7.88
N PHE A 174 -0.22 -18.18 7.33
CA PHE A 174 -1.67 -18.25 7.60
C PHE A 174 -2.02 -19.12 8.81
N ASN A 175 -1.03 -19.66 9.54
CA ASN A 175 -1.21 -20.54 10.68
C ASN A 175 -2.12 -19.96 11.80
N ALA A 176 -2.43 -18.66 11.78
CA ALA A 176 -3.30 -18.00 12.74
C ALA A 176 -4.69 -17.59 12.19
N ARG A 177 -5.02 -17.82 10.90
CA ARG A 177 -6.26 -17.31 10.28
C ARG A 177 -6.96 -18.32 9.37
N TYR A 178 -7.44 -19.42 9.97
CA TYR A 178 -8.22 -20.49 9.32
C TYR A 178 -9.39 -19.97 8.46
N HIS A 179 -10.10 -18.94 8.91
CA HIS A 179 -11.21 -18.31 8.18
C HIS A 179 -10.87 -17.91 6.72
N ILE A 180 -9.64 -17.46 6.47
CA ILE A 180 -9.24 -17.00 5.13
C ILE A 180 -8.97 -18.20 4.22
N PHE A 181 -8.45 -19.28 4.80
CA PHE A 181 -8.24 -20.53 4.09
C PHE A 181 -9.56 -21.18 3.68
N ASP A 182 -10.58 -21.13 4.54
CA ASP A 182 -11.92 -21.64 4.24
C ASP A 182 -12.55 -20.93 3.04
N LYS A 183 -12.36 -19.62 2.91
CA LYS A 183 -12.80 -18.85 1.74
C LYS A 183 -12.10 -19.30 0.46
N ALA A 184 -10.78 -19.55 0.52
CA ALA A 184 -10.02 -20.05 -0.62
C ALA A 184 -10.51 -21.45 -1.03
N ILE A 185 -10.64 -22.37 -0.07
CA ILE A 185 -11.13 -23.74 -0.32
C ILE A 185 -12.53 -23.71 -0.91
N THR A 186 -13.44 -22.91 -0.34
CA THR A 186 -14.82 -22.78 -0.85
C THR A 186 -14.81 -22.31 -2.30
N LYS A 187 -13.99 -21.31 -2.62
CA LYS A 187 -13.84 -20.80 -3.99
C LYS A 187 -13.26 -21.85 -4.94
N ILE A 188 -12.27 -22.63 -4.51
CA ILE A 188 -11.70 -23.74 -5.29
C ILE A 188 -12.74 -24.83 -5.56
N ASN A 189 -13.48 -25.25 -4.53
CA ASN A 189 -14.50 -26.30 -4.63
C ASN A 189 -15.66 -25.89 -5.55
N GLN A 190 -16.05 -24.60 -5.55
CA GLN A 190 -17.06 -24.07 -6.47
C GLN A 190 -16.67 -24.20 -7.95
N LEU A 191 -15.36 -24.24 -8.26
CA LEU A 191 -14.87 -24.42 -9.64
C LEU A 191 -15.04 -25.85 -10.15
N LYS A 192 -15.42 -26.81 -9.28
CA LYS A 192 -15.57 -28.24 -9.58
C LYS A 192 -14.43 -28.80 -10.43
N PRO A 193 -13.15 -28.61 -10.03
CA PRO A 193 -12.01 -29.15 -10.75
C PRO A 193 -11.97 -30.67 -10.66
N ARG A 194 -11.43 -31.30 -11.69
CA ARG A 194 -11.10 -32.73 -11.69
C ARG A 194 -9.68 -33.00 -11.18
N LEU A 195 -8.81 -31.99 -11.23
CA LEU A 195 -7.43 -32.08 -10.80
C LEU A 195 -7.02 -30.81 -10.05
N HIS A 196 -6.42 -30.99 -8.88
CA HIS A 196 -5.79 -29.92 -8.10
C HIS A 196 -4.28 -30.03 -8.24
N ILE A 197 -3.64 -28.94 -8.68
CA ILE A 197 -2.18 -28.86 -8.78
C ILE A 197 -1.70 -27.76 -7.83
N PHE A 198 -0.83 -28.13 -6.91
CA PHE A 198 -0.17 -27.21 -6.00
C PHE A 198 1.29 -27.03 -6.42
N HIS A 199 1.68 -25.81 -6.75
CA HIS A 199 3.07 -25.50 -7.05
C HIS A 199 3.64 -24.59 -5.95
N ARG A 200 4.60 -25.13 -5.19
CA ARG A 200 5.36 -24.38 -4.19
C ARG A 200 6.68 -23.94 -4.81
N ARG A 201 6.85 -22.65 -5.02
CA ARG A 201 8.15 -22.09 -5.41
C ARG A 201 9.02 -22.00 -4.16
N PHE A 202 10.01 -22.88 -4.02
CA PHE A 202 11.06 -22.68 -3.04
C PHE A 202 11.93 -21.52 -3.53
N SER A 203 11.69 -20.32 -2.99
CA SER A 203 12.69 -19.25 -3.06
C SER A 203 13.93 -19.75 -2.32
N LYS A 204 15.02 -19.99 -3.06
CA LYS A 204 16.36 -19.99 -2.46
C LYS A 204 16.69 -18.61 -1.92
#